data_AF-A0A8K0CQD5-F1
#
_entry.id   AF-A0A8K0CQD5-F1
#
_cell.length_a   1.000
_cell.length_b   1.000
_cell.length_c   1.000
_cell.angle_alpha   90.00
_cell.angle_beta   90.00
_cell.angle_gamma   90.00
#
_symmetry.space_group_name_H-M   'P 1'
#
loop_
_entity.id
_entity.type
_entity.pdbx_description
1 polymer ?
#
loop_
_entity_poly.entity_id
_entity_poly.type
_entity_poly.pdbx_seq_one_letter_code
_entity_poly.pdbx_strand_id
1 'polypeptide(L)'
;MHKYKKKLGSKNYKNYSSETLTKALNEIRSKKLSLNQASAKYGICKGTLSHKLREKHNNTKPGRPNVLDDNEEKALVHIVIETAEWGFPVTVDDLRHIVKAYLDKQRRTVGEFRQNMPGKDWNIALSWYVCHHTLKELWDTLLPNSCETLKGGFRITGNFPINKDQVLKKLPKDVSENDNGNAISDSLLEFLQKNRNPNDGQKGQRKKHVNVEPWMNKSDDKNYLESLREELAENKREEEAILTHNTIKVGDYILVRFATKRTVNHYVGENQVQEWYANPENPQG
;
A
#
# COMPACT_ATOMS: atom_id res chain seq x y z
N MET A 1 9.27 4.59 1.28
CA MET A 1 8.23 4.10 2.21
C MET A 1 8.08 5.07 3.38
N HIS A 2 7.02 5.88 3.43
CA HIS A 2 6.88 6.92 4.46
C HIS A 2 6.39 6.32 5.78
N LYS A 3 7.28 6.19 6.77
CA LYS A 3 6.96 5.72 8.12
C LYS A 3 6.34 6.88 8.90
N TYR A 4 5.04 6.81 9.20
CA TYR A 4 4.36 7.84 9.97
C TYR A 4 5.03 8.03 11.34
N LYS A 5 5.60 9.21 11.60
CA LYS A 5 6.13 9.60 12.90
C LYS A 5 5.09 10.48 13.61
N LYS A 6 4.67 10.09 14.82
CA LYS A 6 3.78 10.92 15.64
C LYS A 6 4.45 12.26 15.96
N LYS A 7 3.67 13.34 15.94
CA LYS A 7 4.15 14.65 16.41
C LYS A 7 4.58 14.54 17.89
N LEU A 8 5.74 15.10 18.23
CA LEU A 8 6.21 15.19 19.61
C LEU A 8 5.18 15.95 20.45
N GLY A 9 4.86 15.44 21.64
CA GLY A 9 3.81 16.00 22.50
C GLY A 9 2.37 15.65 22.11
N SER A 10 2.15 14.81 21.09
CA SER A 10 0.80 14.33 20.76
C SER A 10 0.22 13.49 21.90
N LYS A 11 -1.09 13.65 22.14
CA LYS A 11 -1.82 12.93 23.19
C LYS A 11 -1.71 11.42 22.97
N ASN A 12 -1.32 10.67 24.00
CA ASN A 12 -1.30 9.23 23.92
C ASN A 12 -2.74 8.68 24.02
N TYR A 13 -3.26 8.18 22.90
CA TYR A 13 -4.56 7.52 22.87
C TYR A 13 -4.35 6.08 23.33
N LYS A 14 -4.98 5.70 24.46
CA LYS A 14 -4.99 4.36 25.08
C LYS A 14 -3.69 4.00 25.83
N ASN A 15 -3.66 4.30 27.13
CA ASN A 15 -2.53 4.01 28.03
C ASN A 15 -2.64 2.65 28.76
N TYR A 16 -3.47 1.73 28.26
CA TYR A 16 -3.71 0.44 28.91
C TYR A 16 -3.73 -0.70 27.89
N SER A 17 -3.21 -1.86 28.29
CA SER A 17 -3.27 -3.08 27.50
C SER A 17 -4.71 -3.62 27.45
N SER A 18 -5.07 -4.29 26.33
CA SER A 18 -6.33 -5.01 26.18
C SER A 18 -6.53 -6.04 27.28
N GLU A 19 -5.46 -6.74 27.67
CA GLU A 19 -5.49 -7.79 28.70
C GLU A 19 -5.76 -7.22 30.10
N THR A 20 -5.13 -6.09 30.44
CA THR A 20 -5.40 -5.40 31.71
C THR A 20 -6.84 -4.87 31.77
N LEU A 21 -7.38 -4.41 30.64
CA LEU A 21 -8.77 -3.96 30.58
C LEU A 21 -9.75 -5.12 30.78
N THR A 22 -9.54 -6.27 30.13
CA THR A 22 -10.43 -7.43 30.30
C THR A 22 -10.38 -7.98 31.72
N LYS A 23 -9.19 -8.06 32.33
CA LYS A 23 -9.04 -8.42 33.76
C LYS A 23 -9.80 -7.47 34.67
N ALA A 24 -9.65 -6.16 34.49
CA ALA A 24 -10.35 -5.15 35.28
C ALA A 24 -11.87 -5.25 35.13
N LEU A 25 -12.37 -5.41 33.91
CA LEU A 25 -13.81 -5.56 33.64
C LEU A 25 -14.38 -6.85 34.26
N ASN A 26 -13.64 -7.96 34.22
CA ASN A 26 -14.06 -9.22 34.83
C ASN A 26 -14.13 -9.14 36.37
N GLU A 27 -13.17 -8.48 37.02
CA GLU A 27 -13.20 -8.25 38.48
C GLU A 27 -14.35 -7.32 38.90
N ILE A 28 -14.69 -6.32 38.08
CA ILE A 28 -15.84 -5.44 38.30
C ILE A 28 -17.16 -6.19 38.08
N ARG A 29 -17.28 -6.98 37.01
CA ARG A 29 -18.48 -7.79 36.70
C ARG A 29 -18.75 -8.84 37.77
N SER A 30 -17.70 -9.48 38.29
CA SER A 30 -17.77 -10.43 39.41
C SER A 30 -17.99 -9.78 40.78
N LYS A 31 -18.19 -8.45 40.84
CA LYS A 31 -18.38 -7.64 42.06
C LYS A 31 -17.24 -7.76 43.09
N LYS A 32 -16.05 -8.22 42.68
CA LYS A 32 -14.87 -8.35 43.56
C LYS A 32 -14.25 -7.00 43.90
N LEU A 33 -14.29 -6.05 42.97
CA LEU A 33 -13.75 -4.70 43.14
C LEU A 33 -14.76 -3.66 42.68
N SER A 34 -14.83 -2.55 43.41
CA SER A 34 -15.54 -1.35 42.96
C SER A 34 -14.78 -0.65 41.82
N LEU A 35 -15.48 0.19 41.05
CA LEU A 35 -14.87 1.02 40.00
C LEU A 35 -13.67 1.85 40.50
N ASN A 36 -13.73 2.35 41.73
CA ASN A 36 -12.65 3.12 42.33
C ASN A 36 -11.44 2.24 42.65
N GLN A 37 -11.66 1.05 43.24
CA GLN A 37 -10.60 0.10 43.55
C GLN A 37 -9.95 -0.46 42.29
N ALA A 38 -10.74 -0.77 41.26
CA ALA A 38 -10.22 -1.19 39.97
C ALA A 38 -9.41 -0.08 39.29
N SER A 39 -9.84 1.18 39.39
CA SER A 39 -9.08 2.31 38.85
C SER A 39 -7.71 2.46 39.52
N ALA A 40 -7.65 2.33 40.85
CA ALA A 40 -6.40 2.39 41.60
C ALA A 40 -5.48 1.19 41.29
N LYS A 41 -6.03 -0.03 41.19
CA LYS A 41 -5.25 -1.26 40.94
C LYS A 41 -4.69 -1.35 39.52
N TYR A 42 -5.48 -0.97 38.51
CA TYR A 42 -5.12 -1.15 37.10
C TYR A 42 -4.63 0.13 36.42
N GLY A 43 -4.66 1.29 37.08
CA GLY A 43 -4.26 2.57 36.51
C GLY A 43 -5.16 3.06 35.35
N ILE A 44 -6.38 2.51 35.23
CA ILE A 44 -7.35 2.90 34.20
C ILE A 44 -8.35 3.88 34.83
N CYS A 45 -8.59 5.02 34.18
CA CYS A 45 -9.54 6.01 34.69
C CYS A 45 -10.95 5.42 34.86
N LYS A 46 -11.60 5.76 35.98
CA LYS A 46 -12.99 5.37 36.30
C LYS A 46 -13.97 5.57 35.14
N GLY A 47 -13.91 6.73 34.47
CA GLY A 47 -14.78 7.04 33.33
C GLY A 47 -14.60 6.05 32.17
N THR A 48 -13.35 5.65 31.89
CA THR A 48 -13.05 4.65 30.85
C THR A 48 -13.60 3.27 31.22
N LEU A 49 -13.40 2.82 32.46
CA LEU A 49 -13.96 1.55 32.95
C LEU A 49 -15.49 1.55 32.90
N SER A 50 -16.12 2.64 33.32
CA SER A 50 -17.58 2.82 33.26
C SER A 50 -18.11 2.78 31.81
N HIS A 51 -17.46 3.48 30.88
CA HIS A 51 -17.85 3.47 29.47
C HIS A 51 -17.72 2.09 28.83
N LYS A 52 -16.65 1.35 29.18
CA LYS A 52 -16.44 -0.02 28.69
C LYS A 52 -17.40 -1.03 29.30
N LEU A 53 -17.82 -0.81 30.55
CA LEU A 53 -18.85 -1.62 31.21
C LEU A 53 -20.25 -1.40 30.61
N ARG A 54 -20.56 -0.16 30.22
CA ARG A 54 -21.82 0.23 29.55
C ARG A 54 -21.85 -0.05 28.05
N GLU A 55 -20.79 -0.63 27.53
CA GLU A 55 -20.63 -1.01 26.13
C GLU A 55 -20.79 0.08 25.07
N LYS A 56 -20.75 1.35 25.48
CA LYS A 56 -21.10 2.50 24.64
C LYS A 56 -20.19 2.64 23.41
N HIS A 57 -19.02 1.99 23.39
CA HIS A 57 -18.05 1.97 22.28
C HIS A 57 -17.21 0.66 22.27
N ASN A 58 -17.85 -0.51 22.42
CA ASN A 58 -17.10 -1.77 22.56
C ASN A 58 -16.74 -2.43 21.23
N ASN A 59 -17.50 -2.19 20.17
CA ASN A 59 -17.41 -2.98 18.94
C ASN A 59 -17.27 -2.19 17.64
N THR A 60 -17.22 -0.86 17.71
CA THR A 60 -17.02 -0.04 16.50
C THR A 60 -15.55 0.37 16.40
N LYS A 61 -14.92 0.01 15.29
CA LYS A 61 -13.59 0.49 14.94
C LYS A 61 -13.61 2.03 15.00
N PRO A 62 -12.76 2.66 15.83
CA PRO A 62 -12.75 4.11 15.91
C PRO A 62 -12.26 4.68 14.58
N GLY A 63 -13.03 5.59 13.99
CA GLY A 63 -12.71 6.22 12.72
C GLY A 63 -13.90 6.24 11.78
N ARG A 64 -13.62 6.60 10.53
CA ARG A 64 -14.61 6.60 9.46
C ARG A 64 -14.97 5.14 9.10
N PRO A 65 -16.24 4.85 8.77
CA PRO A 65 -16.61 3.55 8.21
C PRO A 65 -15.85 3.28 6.91
N ASN A 66 -15.65 2.00 6.62
CA ASN A 66 -15.03 1.55 5.38
C ASN A 66 -15.91 1.92 4.18
N VAL A 67 -15.28 2.20 3.04
CA VAL A 67 -16.00 2.52 1.80
C VAL A 67 -16.68 1.27 1.23
N LEU A 68 -16.00 0.12 1.35
CA LEU A 68 -16.50 -1.20 0.97
C LEU A 68 -16.91 -1.98 2.22
N ASP A 69 -17.96 -2.79 2.08
CA ASP A 69 -18.40 -3.74 3.12
C ASP A 69 -17.45 -4.94 3.20
N ASP A 70 -17.49 -5.66 4.33
CA ASP A 70 -16.64 -6.83 4.58
C ASP A 70 -16.84 -7.93 3.51
N ASN A 71 -18.06 -8.08 2.98
CA ASN A 71 -18.36 -9.04 1.94
C ASN A 71 -17.82 -8.61 0.56
N GLU A 72 -17.93 -7.31 0.26
CA GLU A 72 -17.38 -6.71 -0.97
C GLU A 72 -15.85 -6.84 -0.99
N GLU A 73 -15.22 -6.61 0.16
CA GLU A 73 -13.78 -6.76 0.32
C GLU A 73 -13.33 -8.21 0.12
N LYS A 74 -14.03 -9.19 0.72
CA LYS A 74 -13.73 -10.63 0.53
C LYS A 74 -13.84 -11.05 -0.92
N ALA A 75 -14.85 -10.56 -1.64
CA ALA A 75 -15.01 -10.85 -3.07
C ALA A 75 -13.85 -10.27 -3.90
N LEU A 76 -13.36 -9.08 -3.58
CA LEU A 76 -12.18 -8.50 -4.23
C LEU A 76 -10.91 -9.30 -3.95
N VAL A 77 -10.72 -9.78 -2.70
CA VAL A 77 -9.59 -10.67 -2.36
C VAL A 77 -9.62 -11.93 -3.22
N HIS A 78 -10.79 -12.56 -3.31
CA HIS A 78 -10.98 -13.78 -4.07
C HIS A 78 -10.61 -13.59 -5.54
N ILE A 79 -11.07 -12.50 -6.14
CA ILE A 79 -10.73 -12.14 -7.53
C ILE A 79 -9.21 -11.98 -7.70
N VAL A 80 -8.53 -11.32 -6.77
CA VAL A 80 -7.06 -11.16 -6.83
C VAL A 80 -6.35 -12.51 -6.74
N ILE A 81 -6.83 -13.43 -5.90
CA ILE A 81 -6.29 -14.79 -5.78
C ILE A 81 -6.50 -15.54 -7.10
N GLU A 82 -7.73 -15.64 -7.58
CA GLU A 82 -8.07 -16.42 -8.79
C GLU A 82 -7.33 -15.91 -10.02
N THR A 83 -7.26 -14.59 -10.20
CA THR A 83 -6.52 -13.98 -11.32
C THR A 83 -5.02 -14.23 -11.21
N ALA A 84 -4.47 -14.24 -10.00
CA ALA A 84 -3.07 -14.64 -9.77
C ALA A 84 -2.84 -16.13 -10.06
N GLU A 85 -3.75 -17.03 -9.66
CA GLU A 85 -3.69 -18.46 -9.99
C GLU A 85 -3.78 -18.72 -11.49
N TRP A 86 -4.54 -17.89 -12.21
CA TRP A 86 -4.64 -17.95 -13.67
C TRP A 86 -3.40 -17.36 -14.39
N GLY A 87 -2.43 -16.83 -13.63
CA GLY A 87 -1.19 -16.27 -14.18
C GLY A 87 -1.32 -14.83 -14.67
N PHE A 88 -2.40 -14.13 -14.31
CA PHE A 88 -2.64 -12.72 -14.62
C PHE A 88 -2.85 -11.94 -13.32
N PRO A 89 -1.79 -11.70 -12.54
CA PRO A 89 -1.92 -10.96 -11.28
C PRO A 89 -2.47 -9.56 -11.55
N VAL A 90 -3.56 -9.22 -10.86
CA VAL A 90 -4.21 -7.90 -10.97
C VAL A 90 -3.29 -6.84 -10.35
N THR A 91 -3.02 -5.77 -11.08
CA THR A 91 -2.17 -4.69 -10.58
C THR A 91 -2.93 -3.77 -9.63
N VAL A 92 -2.17 -2.98 -8.88
CA VAL A 92 -2.70 -1.96 -7.96
C VAL A 92 -3.59 -0.94 -8.68
N ASP A 93 -3.30 -0.64 -9.95
CA ASP A 93 -4.09 0.30 -10.73
C ASP A 93 -5.36 -0.35 -11.29
N ASP A 94 -5.28 -1.62 -11.70
CA ASP A 94 -6.43 -2.42 -12.14
C ASP A 94 -7.47 -2.54 -11.01
N LEU A 95 -7.04 -2.77 -9.76
CA LEU A 95 -7.93 -2.82 -8.60
C LEU A 95 -8.72 -1.52 -8.40
N ARG A 96 -8.10 -0.36 -8.63
CA ARG A 96 -8.79 0.94 -8.51
C ARG A 96 -9.87 1.06 -9.58
N HIS A 97 -9.60 0.58 -10.79
CA HIS A 97 -10.55 0.60 -11.89
C HIS A 97 -11.70 -0.39 -11.66
N ILE A 98 -11.43 -1.58 -11.12
CA ILE A 98 -12.45 -2.57 -10.75
C ILE A 98 -13.36 -2.00 -9.67
N VAL A 99 -12.81 -1.41 -8.61
CA VAL A 99 -13.59 -0.80 -7.53
C VAL A 99 -14.42 0.39 -8.03
N LYS A 100 -13.84 1.24 -8.89
CA LYS A 100 -14.59 2.33 -9.53
C LYS A 100 -15.76 1.78 -10.35
N ALA A 101 -15.53 0.80 -11.21
CA ALA A 101 -16.57 0.19 -12.03
C ALA A 101 -17.68 -0.43 -11.18
N TYR A 102 -17.31 -1.10 -10.09
CA TYR A 102 -18.26 -1.64 -9.12
C TYR A 102 -19.13 -0.55 -8.50
N LEU A 103 -18.53 0.52 -7.98
CA LEU A 103 -19.26 1.62 -7.35
C LEU A 103 -20.18 2.35 -8.34
N ASP A 104 -19.72 2.54 -9.58
CA ASP A 104 -20.51 3.14 -10.66
C ASP A 104 -21.72 2.26 -11.01
N LYS A 105 -21.54 0.93 -11.09
CA LYS A 105 -22.62 -0.05 -11.34
C LYS A 105 -23.64 -0.07 -10.21
N GLN A 106 -23.18 0.04 -8.95
CA GLN A 106 -24.04 0.17 -7.78
C GLN A 106 -24.69 1.55 -7.63
N ARG A 107 -24.38 2.51 -8.52
CA ARG A 107 -24.79 3.93 -8.44
C ARG A 107 -24.47 4.58 -7.09
N ARG A 108 -23.44 4.08 -6.40
CA ARG A 108 -22.94 4.62 -5.13
C ARG A 108 -21.87 5.66 -5.44
N THR A 109 -22.11 6.90 -5.01
CA THR A 109 -21.13 7.97 -5.11
C THR A 109 -20.43 8.17 -3.77
N VAL A 110 -19.12 8.02 -3.78
CA VAL A 110 -18.27 8.19 -2.60
C VAL A 110 -17.62 9.56 -2.70
N GLY A 111 -18.01 10.50 -1.83
CA GLY A 111 -17.52 11.89 -1.87
C GLY A 111 -16.01 12.04 -1.65
N GLU A 112 -15.37 11.01 -1.10
CA GLU A 112 -13.93 10.88 -0.90
C GLU A 112 -13.17 10.61 -2.19
N PHE A 113 -13.84 10.01 -3.17
CA PHE A 113 -13.23 9.56 -4.40
C PHE A 113 -13.51 10.58 -5.49
N ARG A 114 -12.44 11.21 -5.98
CA ARG A 114 -12.54 12.10 -7.13
C ARG A 114 -13.00 11.25 -8.32
N GLN A 115 -14.16 11.57 -8.88
CA GLN A 115 -14.79 10.82 -9.98
C GLN A 115 -15.02 9.33 -9.65
N ASN A 116 -15.37 9.02 -8.39
CA ASN A 116 -15.59 7.66 -7.90
C ASN A 116 -14.36 6.72 -8.04
N MET A 117 -13.20 7.28 -8.35
CA MET A 117 -11.95 6.55 -8.46
C MET A 117 -11.20 6.60 -7.13
N PRO A 118 -10.86 5.45 -6.54
CA PRO A 118 -10.03 5.43 -5.35
C PRO A 118 -8.66 6.09 -5.62
N GLY A 119 -8.16 6.90 -4.70
CA GLY A 119 -6.83 7.52 -4.81
C GLY A 119 -5.69 6.51 -4.72
N LYS A 120 -4.47 6.88 -5.12
CA LYS A 120 -3.28 6.00 -4.93
C LYS A 120 -3.06 5.65 -3.45
N ASP A 121 -3.33 6.61 -2.55
CA ASP A 121 -3.21 6.40 -1.10
C ASP A 121 -4.31 5.50 -0.53
N TRP A 122 -5.44 5.32 -1.24
CA TRP A 122 -6.46 4.35 -0.85
C TRP A 122 -5.90 2.92 -0.91
N ASN A 123 -5.03 2.63 -1.88
CA ASN A 123 -4.31 1.36 -1.96
C ASN A 123 -3.24 1.21 -0.87
N ILE A 124 -2.62 2.31 -0.43
CA ILE A 124 -1.70 2.29 0.71
C ILE A 124 -2.48 2.06 2.02
N ALA A 125 -3.71 2.57 2.12
CA ALA A 125 -4.61 2.31 3.24
C ALA A 125 -5.16 0.88 3.26
N LEU A 126 -5.34 0.24 2.10
CA LEU A 126 -5.57 -1.21 1.95
C LEU A 126 -4.38 -2.02 2.53
N SER A 127 -3.15 -1.54 2.33
CA SER A 127 -1.93 -2.17 2.85
C SER A 127 -1.68 -1.92 4.35
N TRP A 128 -2.09 -0.77 4.91
CA TRP A 128 -1.68 -0.36 6.27
C TRP A 128 -2.79 -0.18 7.31
N TYR A 129 -4.04 0.18 6.98
CA TYR A 129 -4.95 0.64 8.05
C TYR A 129 -6.46 0.35 8.01
N VAL A 130 -7.07 -0.11 6.92
CA VAL A 130 -8.55 -0.16 6.92
C VAL A 130 -9.18 -1.50 6.56
N CYS A 131 -8.47 -2.37 5.88
CA CYS A 131 -9.02 -3.61 5.36
C CYS A 131 -8.61 -4.81 6.22
N HIS A 132 -9.50 -5.78 6.30
CA HIS A 132 -9.47 -6.95 7.16
C HIS A 132 -8.10 -7.68 7.05
N HIS A 133 -7.69 -8.38 8.10
CA HIS A 133 -6.43 -9.16 8.22
C HIS A 133 -6.08 -9.96 6.95
N THR A 134 -7.12 -10.38 6.22
CA THR A 134 -7.12 -11.17 5.00
C THR A 134 -6.45 -10.51 3.79
N LEU A 135 -6.64 -9.21 3.53
CA LEU A 135 -5.97 -8.56 2.38
C LEU A 135 -4.50 -8.29 2.65
N LYS A 136 -4.17 -7.96 3.90
CA LYS A 136 -2.79 -7.74 4.29
C LYS A 136 -1.97 -9.03 4.24
N GLU A 137 -2.52 -10.13 4.75
CA GLU A 137 -1.94 -11.48 4.59
C GLU A 137 -1.77 -11.83 3.11
N LEU A 138 -2.77 -11.53 2.28
CA LEU A 138 -2.68 -11.75 0.83
C LEU A 138 -1.50 -10.98 0.21
N TRP A 139 -1.40 -9.68 0.46
CA TRP A 139 -0.37 -8.83 -0.14
C TRP A 139 1.03 -9.11 0.39
N ASP A 140 1.18 -9.36 1.69
CA ASP A 140 2.45 -9.76 2.30
C ASP A 140 2.92 -11.14 1.77
N THR A 141 1.99 -11.98 1.31
CA THR A 141 2.29 -13.26 0.64
C THR A 141 2.55 -13.10 -0.87
N LEU A 142 1.87 -12.16 -1.54
CA LEU A 142 1.95 -11.95 -2.99
C LEU A 142 3.18 -11.17 -3.45
N LEU A 143 3.63 -10.15 -2.69
CA LEU A 143 4.76 -9.30 -3.10
C LEU A 143 6.10 -10.05 -3.20
N PRO A 144 6.51 -10.85 -2.19
CA PRO A 144 7.74 -11.65 -2.27
C PRO A 144 7.65 -12.77 -3.30
N ASN A 145 6.45 -13.33 -3.49
CA ASN A 145 6.25 -14.51 -4.33
C ASN A 145 5.75 -14.16 -5.73
N SER A 146 5.58 -12.90 -6.11
CA SER A 146 5.00 -12.50 -7.41
C SER A 146 5.63 -13.22 -8.61
N CYS A 147 6.95 -13.42 -8.61
CA CYS A 147 7.67 -14.20 -9.62
C CYS A 147 7.35 -15.70 -9.56
N GLU A 148 7.25 -16.29 -8.37
CA GLU A 148 6.89 -17.70 -8.18
C GLU A 148 5.41 -17.96 -8.47
N THR A 149 4.52 -17.04 -8.09
CA THR A 149 3.10 -17.03 -8.41
C THR A 149 2.88 -16.92 -9.91
N LEU A 150 3.61 -16.05 -10.60
CA LEU A 150 3.60 -15.97 -12.07
C LEU A 150 4.08 -17.27 -12.72
N LYS A 151 5.19 -17.84 -12.23
CA LYS A 151 5.69 -19.15 -12.70
C LYS A 151 4.69 -20.27 -12.41
N GLY A 152 4.00 -20.22 -11.27
CA GLY A 152 2.93 -21.13 -10.88
C GLY A 152 1.72 -21.03 -11.81
N GLY A 153 1.26 -19.80 -12.09
CA GLY A 153 0.19 -19.53 -13.05
C GLY A 153 0.54 -20.00 -14.46
N PHE A 154 1.79 -19.81 -14.91
CA PHE A 154 2.26 -20.35 -16.19
C PHE A 154 2.36 -21.89 -16.21
N ARG A 155 2.61 -22.53 -15.07
CA ARG A 155 2.56 -24.00 -14.96
C ARG A 155 1.11 -24.51 -14.99
N ILE A 156 0.20 -23.86 -14.29
CA ILE A 156 -1.24 -24.21 -14.24
C ILE A 156 -1.90 -24.02 -15.61
N THR A 157 -1.56 -22.94 -16.31
CA THR A 157 -2.05 -22.71 -17.67
C THR A 157 -1.35 -23.57 -18.72
N GLY A 158 -0.30 -24.31 -18.36
CA GLY A 158 0.48 -25.13 -19.30
C GLY A 158 1.27 -24.29 -20.31
N ASN A 159 1.55 -23.03 -20.00
CA ASN A 159 2.37 -22.14 -20.82
C ASN A 159 3.87 -22.31 -20.53
N PHE A 160 4.25 -22.73 -19.32
CA PHE A 160 5.64 -22.99 -18.96
C PHE A 160 5.78 -24.09 -17.88
N PRO A 161 6.44 -25.23 -18.17
CA PRO A 161 6.80 -25.71 -19.51
C PRO A 161 5.52 -25.91 -20.35
N ILE A 162 5.61 -25.72 -21.67
CA ILE A 162 4.44 -25.89 -22.56
C ILE A 162 3.84 -27.30 -22.40
N ASN A 163 2.59 -27.36 -21.93
CA ASN A 163 1.81 -28.58 -21.73
C ASN A 163 0.41 -28.38 -22.31
N LYS A 164 0.16 -29.01 -23.46
CA LYS A 164 -1.08 -28.87 -24.24
C LYS A 164 -2.31 -29.37 -23.47
N ASP A 165 -2.18 -30.41 -22.67
CA ASP A 165 -3.32 -31.01 -21.95
C ASP A 165 -3.82 -30.11 -20.80
N GLN A 166 -2.90 -29.38 -20.15
CA GLN A 166 -3.23 -28.37 -19.14
C GLN A 166 -3.99 -27.19 -19.78
N VAL A 167 -3.53 -26.71 -20.94
CA VAL A 167 -4.19 -25.65 -21.72
C VAL A 167 -5.60 -26.08 -22.13
N LEU A 168 -5.75 -27.30 -22.67
CA LEU A 168 -7.03 -27.82 -23.16
C LEU A 168 -8.07 -28.02 -22.04
N LYS A 169 -7.63 -28.37 -20.81
CA LYS A 169 -8.51 -28.46 -19.65
C LYS A 169 -9.08 -27.12 -19.20
N LYS A 170 -8.38 -26.02 -19.50
CA LYS A 170 -8.73 -24.65 -19.10
C LYS A 170 -9.52 -23.89 -20.16
N LEU A 171 -9.69 -24.47 -21.35
CA LEU A 171 -10.63 -23.93 -22.32
C LEU A 171 -12.04 -23.96 -21.71
N PRO A 172 -12.81 -22.86 -21.84
CA PRO A 172 -14.20 -22.85 -21.40
C PRO A 172 -14.92 -24.02 -22.06
N LYS A 173 -15.46 -24.93 -21.25
CA LYS A 173 -16.49 -25.86 -21.70
C LYS A 173 -17.79 -25.07 -21.66
N ASP A 174 -18.71 -25.29 -22.60
CA ASP A 174 -20.03 -24.64 -22.55
C ASP A 174 -20.70 -24.99 -21.21
N VAL A 175 -20.69 -24.05 -20.26
CA VAL A 175 -21.29 -24.22 -18.94
C VAL A 175 -22.68 -23.59 -18.99
N SER A 176 -23.68 -24.41 -18.69
CA SER A 176 -25.07 -24.01 -18.48
C SER A 176 -25.19 -23.00 -17.34
N GLU A 177 -25.90 -21.91 -17.63
CA GLU A 177 -26.37 -20.84 -16.76
C GLU A 177 -26.86 -21.34 -15.40
N ASN A 178 -26.15 -21.07 -14.29
CA ASN A 178 -26.77 -21.02 -12.95
C ASN A 178 -25.92 -20.51 -11.77
N ASP A 179 -24.80 -19.81 -11.99
CA ASP A 179 -24.12 -19.16 -10.87
C ASP A 179 -24.54 -17.70 -10.75
N ASN A 180 -25.14 -17.37 -9.60
CA ASN A 180 -25.52 -16.02 -9.20
C ASN A 180 -24.29 -15.10 -9.29
N GLY A 181 -24.17 -14.41 -10.42
CA GLY A 181 -23.08 -13.50 -10.73
C GLY A 181 -22.94 -12.44 -9.65
N ASN A 182 -21.88 -12.57 -8.86
CA ASN A 182 -21.50 -11.55 -7.90
C ASN A 182 -21.22 -10.26 -8.70
N ALA A 183 -21.85 -9.14 -8.35
CA ALA A 183 -21.82 -7.93 -9.18
C ALA A 183 -20.40 -7.38 -9.43
N ILE A 184 -19.44 -7.74 -8.55
CA ILE A 184 -18.01 -7.45 -8.68
C ILE A 184 -17.36 -8.33 -9.76
N SER A 185 -17.75 -9.60 -9.88
CA SER A 185 -17.26 -10.53 -10.91
C SER A 185 -17.66 -10.06 -12.31
N ASP A 186 -18.88 -9.53 -12.46
CA ASP A 186 -19.30 -8.92 -13.73
C ASP A 186 -18.47 -7.67 -14.07
N SER A 187 -18.16 -6.83 -13.09
CA SER A 187 -17.31 -5.64 -13.30
C SER A 187 -15.88 -6.03 -13.68
N LEU A 188 -15.36 -7.13 -13.12
CA LEU A 188 -14.09 -7.71 -13.55
C LEU A 188 -14.17 -8.21 -15.00
N LEU A 189 -15.24 -8.94 -15.36
CA LEU A 189 -15.44 -9.45 -16.71
C LEU A 189 -15.47 -8.30 -17.73
N GLU A 190 -16.20 -7.23 -17.44
CA GLU A 190 -16.27 -6.03 -18.29
C GLU A 190 -14.89 -5.36 -18.42
N PHE A 191 -14.15 -5.23 -17.31
CA PHE A 191 -12.79 -4.68 -17.33
C PHE A 191 -11.85 -5.51 -18.21
N LEU A 192 -11.88 -6.84 -18.06
CA LEU A 192 -11.06 -7.75 -18.85
C LEU A 192 -11.44 -7.73 -20.34
N GLN A 193 -12.75 -7.67 -20.66
CA GLN A 193 -13.23 -7.56 -22.04
C GLN A 193 -12.79 -6.24 -22.69
N LYS A 194 -12.90 -5.12 -21.97
CA LYS A 194 -12.48 -3.79 -22.43
C LYS A 194 -10.98 -3.73 -22.69
N ASN A 195 -10.17 -4.35 -21.82
CA ASN A 195 -8.72 -4.40 -22.00
C ASN A 195 -8.27 -5.37 -23.09
N ARG A 196 -9.06 -6.41 -23.38
CA ARG A 196 -8.79 -7.38 -24.46
C ARG A 196 -9.15 -6.83 -25.84
N ASN A 197 -10.23 -6.06 -25.94
CA ASN A 197 -10.67 -5.37 -27.16
C ASN A 197 -10.68 -3.85 -26.95
N PRO A 198 -9.51 -3.18 -26.94
CA PRO A 198 -9.43 -1.74 -26.72
C PRO A 198 -10.09 -0.89 -27.83
N ASN A 199 -10.54 -1.51 -28.92
CA ASN A 199 -11.04 -0.86 -30.13
C ASN A 199 -12.57 -0.86 -30.28
N ASP A 200 -13.33 -1.32 -29.28
CA ASP A 200 -14.80 -1.22 -29.36
C ASP A 200 -15.24 0.22 -29.01
N GLY A 201 -15.07 1.13 -29.98
CA GLY A 201 -15.71 2.46 -29.98
C GLY A 201 -14.81 3.69 -29.95
N GLN A 202 -13.50 3.59 -29.68
CA GLN A 202 -12.60 4.75 -29.77
C GLN A 202 -11.51 4.51 -30.81
N LYS A 203 -11.64 5.18 -31.96
CA LYS A 203 -10.56 5.27 -32.95
C LYS A 203 -9.38 5.99 -32.30
N GLY A 204 -8.41 5.22 -31.79
CA GLY A 204 -7.14 5.78 -31.33
C GLY A 204 -6.55 6.65 -32.43
N GLN A 205 -6.03 7.83 -32.08
CA GLN A 205 -5.35 8.68 -33.05
C GLN A 205 -4.28 7.85 -33.76
N ARG A 206 -4.39 7.79 -35.09
CA ARG A 206 -3.49 7.01 -35.94
C ARG A 206 -2.07 7.46 -35.63
N LYS A 207 -1.26 6.59 -35.00
CA LYS A 207 0.15 6.89 -34.73
C LYS A 207 0.78 7.28 -36.06
N LYS A 208 1.45 8.43 -36.11
CA LYS A 208 2.16 8.88 -37.32
C LYS A 208 3.08 7.74 -37.77
N HIS A 209 2.92 7.32 -39.02
CA HIS A 209 3.80 6.34 -39.64
C HIS A 209 5.21 6.94 -39.67
N VAL A 210 6.12 6.39 -38.88
CA VAL A 210 7.54 6.72 -38.98
C VAL A 210 8.08 5.88 -40.15
N ASN A 211 8.66 6.54 -41.15
CA ASN A 211 9.29 5.87 -42.27
C ASN A 211 10.55 5.16 -41.77
N VAL A 212 10.45 3.85 -41.50
CA VAL A 212 11.58 3.01 -41.10
C VAL A 212 11.76 1.96 -42.19
N GLU A 213 12.99 1.82 -42.69
CA GLU A 213 13.28 0.88 -43.77
C GLU A 213 13.04 -0.57 -43.32
N PRO A 214 12.48 -1.46 -44.18
CA PRO A 214 11.94 -2.77 -43.80
C PRO A 214 12.91 -3.76 -43.13
N TRP A 215 14.20 -3.45 -43.05
CA TRP A 215 15.25 -4.31 -42.50
C TRP A 215 15.96 -3.73 -41.26
N MET A 216 15.55 -2.55 -40.76
CA MET A 216 16.12 -2.01 -39.51
C MET A 216 15.28 -2.42 -38.29
N ASN A 217 15.84 -3.28 -37.43
CA ASN A 217 15.36 -3.41 -36.05
C ASN A 217 15.96 -2.29 -35.20
N LYS A 218 15.17 -1.62 -34.35
CA LYS A 218 15.63 -0.51 -33.48
C LYS A 218 16.85 -0.85 -32.61
N SER A 219 17.06 -2.14 -32.35
CA SER A 219 18.21 -2.69 -31.63
C SER A 219 19.54 -2.58 -32.37
N ASP A 220 19.54 -2.30 -33.68
CA ASP A 220 20.76 -2.19 -34.49
C ASP A 220 21.12 -0.74 -34.84
N ASP A 221 20.28 0.23 -34.44
CA ASP A 221 20.56 1.65 -34.62
C ASP A 221 21.59 2.10 -33.58
N LYS A 222 22.82 2.36 -34.05
CA LYS A 222 23.94 2.83 -33.21
C LYS A 222 23.58 4.09 -32.43
N ASN A 223 22.79 5.00 -33.00
CA ASN A 223 22.40 6.23 -32.30
C ASN A 223 21.43 5.94 -31.14
N TYR A 224 20.53 4.96 -31.32
CA TYR A 224 19.61 4.54 -30.26
C TYR A 224 20.35 3.83 -29.12
N LEU A 225 21.29 2.93 -29.46
CA LEU A 225 22.12 2.25 -28.46
C LEU A 225 23.05 3.21 -27.70
N GLU A 226 23.57 4.24 -28.37
CA GLU A 226 24.39 5.27 -27.71
C GLU A 226 23.53 6.10 -26.75
N SER A 227 22.32 6.49 -27.16
CA SER A 227 21.38 7.22 -26.28
C SER A 227 20.99 6.42 -25.03
N LEU A 228 20.77 5.10 -25.17
CA LEU A 228 20.49 4.21 -24.06
C LEU A 228 21.70 4.02 -23.13
N ARG A 229 22.92 3.96 -23.69
CA ARG A 229 24.15 3.89 -22.88
C ARG A 229 24.35 5.15 -22.05
N GLU A 230 24.06 6.31 -22.64
CA GLU A 230 24.18 7.60 -21.97
C GLU A 230 23.12 7.76 -20.87
N GLU A 231 21.86 7.37 -21.13
CA GLU A 231 20.78 7.35 -20.14
C GLU A 231 21.09 6.41 -18.96
N LEU A 232 21.61 5.21 -19.24
CA LEU A 232 22.03 4.27 -18.19
C LEU A 232 23.22 4.79 -17.38
N ALA A 233 24.14 5.53 -18.00
CA ALA A 233 25.27 6.14 -17.31
C ALA A 233 24.83 7.30 -16.41
N GLU A 234 23.86 8.12 -16.84
CA GLU A 234 23.24 9.17 -16.04
C GLU A 234 22.55 8.58 -14.81
N ASN A 235 21.69 7.57 -15.00
CA ASN A 235 20.97 6.92 -13.92
C ASN A 235 21.92 6.28 -12.90
N LYS A 236 23.01 5.67 -13.37
CA LYS A 236 24.03 5.08 -12.49
C LYS A 236 24.78 6.15 -11.68
N ARG A 237 25.08 7.31 -12.28
CA ARG A 237 25.66 8.47 -11.57
C ARG A 237 24.71 9.03 -10.53
N GLU A 238 23.41 9.12 -10.85
CA GLU A 238 22.39 9.56 -9.89
C GLU A 238 22.25 8.58 -8.72
N GLU A 239 22.24 7.26 -8.98
CA GLU A 239 22.19 6.23 -7.94
C GLU A 239 23.43 6.26 -7.03
N GLU A 240 24.63 6.43 -7.61
CA GLU A 240 25.88 6.58 -6.85
C GLU A 240 25.89 7.88 -6.03
N ALA A 241 25.37 8.99 -6.57
CA ALA A 241 25.22 10.25 -5.84
C ALA A 241 24.25 10.12 -4.65
N ILE A 242 23.12 9.42 -4.81
CA ILE A 242 22.17 9.14 -3.73
C ILE A 242 22.81 8.27 -2.64
N LEU A 243 23.68 7.33 -3.01
CA LEU A 243 24.41 6.50 -2.05
C LEU A 243 25.40 7.34 -1.22
N THR A 244 26.12 8.28 -1.85
CA THR A 244 27.06 9.16 -1.15
C THR A 244 26.35 10.12 -0.18
N HIS A 245 25.20 10.68 -0.56
CA HIS A 245 24.40 11.57 0.30
C HIS A 245 23.83 10.90 1.56
N ASN A 246 23.79 9.56 1.62
CA ASN A 246 23.31 8.80 2.78
C ASN A 246 24.42 8.21 3.65
N THR A 247 25.70 8.44 3.32
CA THR A 247 26.82 7.97 4.14
C THR A 247 27.24 9.03 5.16
N ILE A 248 26.58 9.03 6.32
CA ILE A 248 26.95 9.85 7.48
C ILE A 248 28.34 9.43 7.96
N LYS A 249 29.32 10.34 7.90
CA LYS A 249 30.67 10.12 8.42
C LYS A 249 30.80 10.66 9.84
N VAL A 250 31.73 10.09 10.61
CA VAL A 250 32.07 10.61 11.94
C VAL A 250 32.69 12.00 11.75
N GLY A 251 31.95 13.05 12.12
CA GLY A 251 32.36 14.44 11.95
C GLY A 251 31.29 15.36 11.33
N ASP A 252 30.27 14.82 10.67
CA ASP A 252 29.27 15.63 9.95
C ASP A 252 28.29 16.37 10.86
N TYR A 253 28.12 15.91 12.11
CA TYR A 253 27.22 16.51 13.08
C TYR A 253 27.91 16.73 14.43
N ILE A 254 27.60 17.85 15.07
CA ILE A 254 28.04 18.20 16.42
C ILE A 254 26.86 18.10 17.37
N LEU A 255 27.08 17.41 18.50
CA LEU A 255 26.13 17.37 19.60
C LEU A 255 26.47 18.48 20.61
N VAL A 256 25.62 19.50 20.71
CA VAL A 256 25.78 20.59 21.67
C VAL A 256 24.85 20.37 22.85
N ARG A 257 25.43 20.29 24.05
CA ARG A 257 24.70 20.12 25.30
C ARG A 257 24.53 21.46 26.00
N PHE A 258 23.28 21.88 26.22
CA PHE A 258 22.94 23.04 27.02
C PHE A 258 22.30 22.62 28.32
N ALA A 259 22.92 22.99 29.44
CA ALA A 259 22.37 22.77 30.78
C ALA A 259 21.85 24.10 31.34
N THR A 260 20.58 24.12 31.73
CA THR A 260 19.99 25.17 32.57
C THR A 260 19.86 24.66 34.01
N LYS A 261 19.50 25.53 34.96
CA LYS A 261 19.34 25.17 36.38
C LYS A 261 18.32 24.03 36.62
N ARG A 262 17.45 23.71 35.67
CA ARG A 262 16.37 22.71 35.83
C ARG A 262 16.39 21.59 34.78
N THR A 263 17.02 21.80 33.62
CA THR A 263 17.00 20.83 32.52
C THR A 263 18.30 20.81 31.74
N VAL A 264 18.55 19.67 31.10
CA VAL A 264 19.64 19.50 30.14
C VAL A 264 19.02 19.18 28.79
N ASN A 265 19.29 20.04 27.80
CA ASN A 265 18.86 19.87 26.42
C ASN A 265 20.07 19.51 25.56
N HIS A 266 19.86 18.62 24.59
CA HIS A 266 20.87 18.28 23.58
C HIS A 266 20.36 18.74 22.22
N TYR A 267 21.21 19.44 21.48
CA TYR A 267 20.94 19.93 20.14
C TYR A 267 21.94 19.28 19.19
N VAL A 268 21.47 18.86 18.02
CA VAL A 268 22.31 18.31 16.94
C VAL A 268 22.38 19.39 15.87
N GLY A 269 23.59 19.84 15.54
CA GLY A 269 23.85 20.78 14.45
C GLY A 269 24.73 20.13 13.39
N GLU A 270 24.54 20.51 12.13
CA GLU A 270 25.39 20.10 11.02
C GLU A 270 26.73 20.86 11.07
N ASN A 271 27.84 20.16 10.82
CA ASN A 271 29.18 20.69 11.02
C ASN A 271 29.66 21.44 9.76
N GLN A 272 29.36 22.73 9.66
CA GLN A 272 29.73 23.57 8.51
C GLN A 272 31.16 24.16 8.56
N VAL A 273 32.07 23.56 9.33
CA VAL A 273 33.40 24.14 9.63
C VAL A 273 34.26 24.36 8.37
N GLN A 274 34.01 23.66 7.26
CA GLN A 274 34.77 23.87 6.01
C GLN A 274 34.32 25.11 5.21
N GLU A 275 33.05 25.51 5.28
CA GLU A 275 32.54 26.67 4.50
C GLU A 275 32.93 28.01 5.14
N TRP A 276 33.13 28.06 6.45
CA TRP A 276 33.40 29.31 7.18
C TRP A 276 34.84 29.82 7.03
N TYR A 277 35.83 28.92 6.91
CA TYR A 277 37.23 29.27 6.66
C TYR A 277 37.56 29.46 5.17
N ALA A 278 36.71 28.96 4.27
CA ALA A 278 36.87 29.10 2.83
C ALA A 278 36.30 30.41 2.27
N ASN A 279 35.62 31.22 3.10
CA ASN A 279 35.03 32.48 2.68
C ASN A 279 36.09 33.61 2.70
N PRO A 280 36.48 34.16 1.54
CA PRO A 280 37.50 35.21 1.46
C PRO A 280 37.09 36.56 2.08
N GLU A 281 35.82 36.74 2.46
CA GLU A 281 35.33 37.98 3.11
C GLU A 281 35.42 37.97 4.64
N ASN A 282 35.94 36.89 5.24
CA ASN A 282 35.94 36.75 6.70
C ASN A 282 37.19 37.42 7.32
N PRO A 283 37.05 38.40 8.23
CA PRO A 283 38.13 39.30 8.65
C PRO A 283 39.18 38.71 9.62
N GLN A 284 39.40 37.40 9.62
CA GLN A 284 40.39 36.73 10.50
C GLN A 284 41.40 35.82 9.78
N GLY A 285 41.56 35.97 8.46
CA GLY A 285 42.71 35.41 7.71
C GLY A 285 43.85 36.40 7.61
#